data_AF-A0A1E5NXK9-F1
#
_entry.id   AF-A0A1E5NXK9-F1
#
_cell.length_a   1.000
_cell.length_b   1.000
_cell.length_c   1.000
_cell.angle_alpha   90.00
_cell.angle_beta   90.00
_cell.angle_gamma   90.00
#
_symmetry.space_group_name_H-M   'P 1'
#
loop_
_entity.id
_entity.type
_entity.pdbx_description
1 polymer ?
#
loop_
_entity_poly.entity_id
_entity_poly.type
_entity_poly.pdbx_seq_one_letter_code
_entity_poly.pdbx_strand_id
1 'polypeptide(L)'
;MTDSRSRTEHDRRVAGGLLGGAVVCAGLTLATNSMLPAVMAGGMLLSSMMTYRRTIDPRPYWTWPAWLVGAAGALLLAWPGGEAERLVLLPLAAVETAVAAVLFALWRRRRHGRGDWIVWIPETDTVLRREWSRRAAIHWAETERHGERVAISALDEFPHVADVLPLYPYRDRPGIAARRPVGQE
;
A
#
# COMPACT_ATOMS: atom_id res chain seq x y z
N MET A 1 -6.49 -9.68 28.42
CA MET A 1 -6.10 -10.00 27.02
C MET A 1 -7.12 -9.42 26.06
N THR A 2 -7.42 -8.13 26.23
CA THR A 2 -8.52 -7.38 25.62
C THR A 2 -8.02 -5.95 25.50
N ASP A 3 -7.24 -5.60 24.47
CA ASP A 3 -7.08 -4.16 24.19
C ASP A 3 -6.50 -3.73 22.83
N SER A 4 -6.14 -4.65 21.93
CA SER A 4 -5.65 -4.23 20.62
C SER A 4 -6.80 -3.75 19.72
N ARG A 5 -7.92 -4.48 19.72
CA ARG A 5 -9.08 -4.19 18.87
C ARG A 5 -9.79 -2.89 19.27
N SER A 6 -10.04 -2.69 20.57
CA SER A 6 -10.60 -1.45 21.15
C SER A 6 -9.73 -0.24 20.82
N ARG A 7 -8.41 -0.35 20.95
CA ARG A 7 -7.46 0.73 20.62
C ARG A 7 -7.51 1.10 19.14
N THR A 8 -7.50 0.12 18.23
CA THR A 8 -7.62 0.40 16.79
C THR A 8 -8.96 1.02 16.40
N GLU A 9 -10.05 0.64 17.06
CA GLU A 9 -11.37 1.22 16.81
C GLU A 9 -11.46 2.65 17.33
N HIS A 10 -10.88 2.92 18.51
CA HIS A 10 -10.75 4.26 19.06
C HIS A 10 -9.93 5.17 18.14
N ASP A 11 -8.76 4.71 17.69
CA ASP A 11 -7.88 5.44 16.77
C ASP A 11 -8.60 5.77 15.45
N ARG A 12 -9.43 4.86 14.92
CA ARG A 12 -10.24 5.11 13.72
C ARG A 12 -11.31 6.18 13.94
N ARG A 13 -11.99 6.17 15.09
CA ARG A 13 -12.99 7.19 15.43
C ARG A 13 -12.36 8.56 15.62
N VAL A 14 -11.20 8.63 16.27
CA VAL A 14 -10.42 9.87 16.43
C VAL A 14 -9.96 10.40 15.07
N ALA A 15 -9.40 9.54 14.21
CA ALA A 15 -8.99 9.92 12.86
C ALA A 15 -10.18 10.44 12.02
N GLY A 16 -11.35 9.78 12.11
CA GLY A 16 -12.58 10.22 11.46
C GLY A 16 -13.09 11.57 11.97
N GLY A 17 -13.03 11.80 13.29
CA GLY A 17 -13.40 13.09 13.89
C GLY A 17 -12.49 14.23 13.43
N LEU A 18 -11.19 13.98 13.35
CA LEU A 18 -10.21 14.95 12.84
C LEU A 18 -10.42 15.26 11.35
N LEU A 19 -10.78 14.27 10.53
CA LEU A 19 -11.14 14.51 9.12
C LEU A 19 -12.39 15.38 9.01
N GLY A 20 -13.41 15.10 9.81
CA GLY A 20 -14.63 15.92 9.85
C GLY A 20 -14.33 17.38 10.21
N GLY A 21 -13.51 17.59 11.26
CA GLY A 21 -13.06 18.92 11.65
C GLY A 21 -12.26 19.64 10.55
N ALA A 22 -11.36 18.92 9.88
CA ALA A 22 -10.58 19.48 8.77
C ALA A 22 -11.46 19.93 7.61
N VAL A 23 -12.52 19.19 7.26
CA VAL A 23 -13.47 19.56 6.21
C VAL A 23 -14.23 20.84 6.57
N VAL A 24 -14.67 20.96 7.83
CA VAL A 24 -15.34 22.17 8.32
C VAL A 24 -14.40 23.37 8.25
N CYS A 25 -13.16 23.21 8.73
CA CYS A 25 -12.15 24.27 8.66
C CYS A 25 -11.81 24.65 7.22
N ALA A 26 -11.67 23.69 6.30
CA ALA A 26 -11.45 23.96 4.88
C ALA A 26 -12.62 24.76 4.26
N GLY A 27 -13.86 24.41 4.58
CA GLY A 27 -15.04 25.17 4.15
C GLY A 27 -15.03 26.60 4.68
N LEU A 28 -14.63 26.80 5.94
CA LEU A 28 -14.46 28.13 6.53
C LEU A 28 -13.35 28.93 5.84
N THR A 29 -12.23 28.31 5.47
CA THR A 29 -11.17 28.95 4.68
C THR A 29 -11.71 29.47 3.36
N LEU A 30 -12.50 28.66 2.64
CA LEU A 30 -13.09 29.08 1.37
C LEU A 30 -14.10 30.22 1.54
N ALA A 31 -14.89 30.20 2.62
CA ALA A 31 -15.90 31.22 2.89
C ALA A 31 -15.31 32.55 3.39
N THR A 32 -14.24 32.50 4.19
CA THR A 32 -13.68 33.68 4.88
C THR A 32 -12.39 34.20 4.24
N ASN A 33 -11.81 33.43 3.31
CA ASN A 33 -10.49 33.67 2.72
C ASN A 33 -9.40 33.95 3.77
N SER A 34 -9.53 33.36 4.96
CA SER A 34 -8.64 33.59 6.09
C SER A 34 -7.65 32.44 6.27
N MET A 35 -6.42 32.79 6.67
CA MET A 35 -5.32 31.83 6.80
C MET A 35 -5.47 30.90 8.03
N LEU A 36 -6.13 31.39 9.08
CA LEU A 36 -6.27 30.69 10.37
C LEU A 36 -7.04 29.36 10.27
N PRO A 37 -8.22 29.27 9.63
CA PRO A 37 -8.88 28.00 9.38
C PRO A 37 -8.09 27.09 8.42
N ALA A 38 -7.27 27.65 7.52
CA ALA A 38 -6.44 26.86 6.61
C ALA A 38 -5.34 26.09 7.37
N VAL A 39 -4.66 26.78 8.30
CA VAL A 39 -3.65 26.18 9.17
C VAL A 39 -4.27 25.10 10.07
N MET A 40 -5.45 25.37 10.65
CA MET A 40 -6.17 24.38 11.47
C MET A 40 -6.56 23.14 10.66
N ALA A 41 -7.08 23.33 9.44
CA ALA A 41 -7.42 22.22 8.55
C ALA A 41 -6.18 21.37 8.23
N GLY A 42 -5.04 22.00 7.90
CA GLY A 42 -3.77 21.30 7.66
C GLY A 42 -3.29 20.50 8.88
N GLY A 43 -3.33 21.09 10.07
CA GLY A 43 -2.94 20.41 11.32
C GLY A 43 -3.85 19.22 11.66
N MET A 44 -5.16 19.34 11.44
CA MET A 44 -6.12 18.26 11.64
C MET A 44 -5.94 17.12 10.62
N LEU A 45 -5.67 17.45 9.36
CA LEU A 45 -5.33 16.47 8.31
C LEU A 45 -4.08 15.68 8.68
N LEU A 46 -3.00 16.37 9.09
CA LEU A 46 -1.76 15.73 9.52
C LEU A 46 -1.95 14.84 10.75
N SER A 47 -2.72 15.33 11.75
CA SER A 47 -3.02 14.58 12.98
C SER A 47 -3.89 13.35 12.73
N SER A 48 -4.87 13.47 11.82
CA SER A 48 -5.67 12.33 11.37
C SER A 48 -4.78 11.30 10.68
N MET A 49 -3.88 11.74 9.79
CA MET A 49 -2.95 10.86 9.09
C MET A 49 -2.03 10.13 10.07
N MET A 50 -1.46 10.82 11.06
CA MET A 50 -0.60 10.20 12.07
C MET A 50 -1.34 9.14 12.89
N THR A 51 -2.58 9.42 13.28
CA THR A 51 -3.44 8.44 13.98
C THR A 51 -3.77 7.26 13.07
N TYR A 52 -4.08 7.52 11.80
CA TYR A 52 -4.37 6.49 10.80
C TYR A 52 -3.17 5.58 10.51
N ARG A 53 -1.95 6.15 10.45
CA ARG A 53 -0.70 5.38 10.27
C ARG A 53 -0.45 4.38 11.39
N ARG A 54 -0.92 4.64 12.62
CA ARG A 54 -0.79 3.68 13.75
C ARG A 54 -1.66 2.45 13.58
N THR A 55 -2.70 2.53 12.76
CA THR A 55 -3.65 1.42 12.52
C THR A 55 -3.32 0.58 11.29
N ILE A 56 -2.27 0.95 10.56
CA ILE A 56 -1.89 0.38 9.27
C ILE A 56 -0.53 -0.28 9.37
N ASP A 57 -0.41 -1.50 8.82
CA ASP A 57 0.90 -2.12 8.61
C ASP A 57 1.75 -1.28 7.66
N PRO A 58 3.05 -1.07 7.97
CA PRO A 58 3.94 -0.23 7.17
C PRO A 58 4.30 -0.93 5.84
N ARG A 59 3.36 -0.96 4.89
CA ARG A 59 3.60 -1.41 3.52
C ARG A 59 3.94 -0.19 2.65
N PRO A 60 4.97 -0.26 1.77
CA PRO A 60 5.52 0.91 1.07
C PRO A 60 4.47 1.74 0.30
N TYR A 61 3.55 1.06 -0.38
CA TYR A 61 2.54 1.65 -1.26
C TYR A 61 1.23 2.04 -0.54
N TRP A 62 1.11 1.79 0.78
CA TRP A 62 -0.06 2.24 1.58
C TRP A 62 0.08 3.68 2.08
N THR A 63 1.20 4.34 1.80
CA THR A 63 1.47 5.73 2.21
C THR A 63 0.85 6.79 1.31
N TRP A 64 0.18 6.40 0.21
CA TRP A 64 -0.49 7.32 -0.72
C TRP A 64 -1.46 8.32 -0.05
N PRO A 65 -2.22 7.97 1.02
CA PRO A 65 -3.06 8.95 1.70
C PRO A 65 -2.26 10.06 2.39
N ALA A 66 -1.02 9.77 2.83
CA ALA A 66 -0.15 10.74 3.49
C ALA A 66 0.23 11.87 2.52
N TRP A 67 0.59 11.47 1.30
CA TRP A 67 0.93 12.39 0.22
C TRP A 67 -0.28 13.21 -0.23
N LEU A 68 -1.47 12.60 -0.23
CA LEU A 68 -2.72 13.30 -0.54
C LEU A 68 -3.09 14.33 0.54
N VAL A 69 -2.85 14.00 1.81
CA VAL A 69 -3.00 14.91 2.97
C VAL A 69 -2.02 16.08 2.88
N GLY A 70 -0.76 15.82 2.50
CA GLY A 70 0.23 16.86 2.21
C GLY A 70 -0.26 17.81 1.12
N ALA A 71 -0.67 17.25 -0.02
CA ALA A 71 -1.15 18.03 -1.17
C ALA A 71 -2.37 18.89 -0.81
N ALA A 72 -3.31 18.33 -0.04
CA ALA A 72 -4.48 19.06 0.44
C ALA A 72 -4.07 20.21 1.39
N GLY A 73 -3.11 19.98 2.29
CA GLY A 73 -2.56 21.02 3.17
C GLY A 73 -1.88 22.14 2.38
N ALA A 74 -1.03 21.79 1.41
CA ALA A 74 -0.35 22.76 0.54
C ALA A 74 -1.35 23.61 -0.27
N LEU A 75 -2.40 22.99 -0.83
CA LEU A 75 -3.47 23.71 -1.53
C LEU A 75 -4.27 24.64 -0.59
N LEU A 76 -4.60 24.16 0.61
CA LEU A 76 -5.33 24.96 1.60
C LEU A 76 -4.55 26.18 2.04
N LEU A 77 -3.23 26.08 2.16
CA LEU A 77 -2.35 27.20 2.50
C LEU A 77 -2.09 28.14 1.31
N ALA A 78 -2.01 27.60 0.09
CA ALA A 78 -1.86 28.40 -1.12
C ALA A 78 -3.08 29.28 -1.41
N TRP A 79 -4.27 28.86 -0.95
CA TRP A 79 -5.54 29.52 -1.26
C TRP A 79 -5.64 30.95 -0.69
N PRO A 80 -5.58 31.17 0.64
CA PRO A 80 -5.57 32.51 1.22
C PRO A 80 -4.20 33.20 1.08
N GLY A 81 -3.16 32.47 0.66
CA GLY A 81 -1.79 32.95 0.58
C GLY A 81 -1.52 33.95 -0.54
N GLY A 82 -0.44 34.70 -0.38
CA GLY A 82 0.02 35.69 -1.37
C GLY A 82 0.58 35.05 -2.65
N GLU A 83 0.91 35.87 -3.67
CA GLU A 83 1.47 35.38 -4.93
C GLU A 83 2.77 34.57 -4.74
N ALA A 84 3.65 35.03 -3.85
CA ALA A 84 4.90 34.33 -3.52
C ALA A 84 4.66 32.94 -2.91
N GLU A 85 3.66 32.81 -2.05
CA GLU A 85 3.32 31.52 -1.42
C GLU A 85 2.70 30.56 -2.44
N ARG A 86 1.85 31.06 -3.34
CA ARG A 86 1.25 30.27 -4.42
C ARG A 86 2.30 29.73 -5.39
N LEU A 87 3.32 30.53 -5.71
CA LEU A 87 4.41 30.11 -6.60
C LEU A 87 5.21 28.92 -6.04
N VAL A 88 5.26 28.75 -4.72
CA VAL A 88 5.97 27.64 -4.07
C VAL A 88 5.04 26.48 -3.75
N LEU A 89 3.84 26.76 -3.23
CA LEU A 89 2.92 25.75 -2.72
C LEU A 89 2.16 25.01 -3.83
N LEU A 90 1.83 25.66 -4.95
CA LEU A 90 1.17 25.01 -6.09
C LEU A 90 2.03 23.92 -6.74
N PRO A 91 3.32 24.15 -7.10
CA PRO A 91 4.15 23.08 -7.64
C PRO A 91 4.41 21.98 -6.61
N LEU A 92 4.56 22.33 -5.33
CA LEU A 92 4.68 21.33 -4.26
C LEU A 92 3.44 20.43 -4.19
N ALA A 93 2.24 21.01 -4.16
CA ALA A 93 0.99 20.27 -4.15
C ALA A 93 0.84 19.37 -5.40
N ALA A 94 1.28 19.85 -6.56
CA ALA A 94 1.28 19.06 -7.80
C ALA A 94 2.20 17.84 -7.71
N VAL A 95 3.42 18.01 -7.18
CA VAL A 95 4.37 16.91 -6.95
C VAL A 95 3.78 15.90 -5.95
N GLU A 96 3.27 16.37 -4.82
CA GLU A 96 2.68 15.49 -3.80
C GLU A 96 1.47 14.72 -4.34
N THR A 97 0.62 15.37 -5.14
CA THR A 97 -0.51 14.72 -5.82
C THR A 97 -0.04 13.68 -6.83
N ALA A 98 1.02 13.95 -7.58
CA ALA A 98 1.60 12.99 -8.51
C ALA A 98 2.14 11.76 -7.78
N VAL A 99 2.86 11.95 -6.67
CA VAL A 99 3.35 10.85 -5.83
C VAL A 99 2.19 10.05 -5.26
N ALA A 100 1.16 10.72 -4.73
CA ALA A 100 -0.05 10.07 -4.23
C ALA A 100 -0.73 9.23 -5.32
N ALA A 101 -0.86 9.76 -6.54
CA ALA A 101 -1.47 9.07 -7.67
C ALA A 101 -0.67 7.83 -8.10
N VAL A 102 0.66 7.93 -8.14
CA VAL A 102 1.55 6.78 -8.44
C VAL A 102 1.39 5.70 -7.39
N LEU A 103 1.48 6.05 -6.11
CA LEU A 103 1.33 5.10 -5.00
C LEU A 103 -0.07 4.48 -4.97
N PHE A 104 -1.12 5.26 -5.24
CA PHE A 104 -2.48 4.76 -5.38
C PHE A 104 -2.62 3.78 -6.55
N ALA A 105 -2.00 4.06 -7.70
CA ALA A 105 -2.01 3.16 -8.84
C ALA A 105 -1.30 1.83 -8.52
N LEU A 106 -0.15 1.89 -7.84
CA LEU A 106 0.56 0.70 -7.35
C LEU A 106 -0.28 -0.10 -6.35
N TRP A 107 -0.88 0.59 -5.38
CA TRP A 107 -1.81 -0.01 -4.42
C TRP A 107 -3.00 -0.68 -5.10
N ARG A 108 -3.62 -0.02 -6.08
CA ARG A 108 -4.77 -0.56 -6.82
C ARG A 108 -4.39 -1.79 -7.63
N ARG A 109 -3.23 -1.77 -8.31
CA ARG A 109 -2.69 -2.96 -9.00
C ARG A 109 -2.53 -4.12 -8.03
N ARG A 110 -1.91 -3.88 -6.87
CA ARG A 110 -1.70 -4.88 -5.82
C ARG A 110 -3.01 -5.41 -5.23
N ARG A 111 -4.03 -4.56 -4.99
CA ARG A 111 -5.34 -4.96 -4.44
C ARG A 111 -6.11 -5.91 -5.35
N HIS A 112 -5.96 -5.76 -6.68
CA HIS A 112 -6.53 -6.71 -7.65
C HIS A 112 -5.72 -8.00 -7.78
N GLY A 113 -4.74 -8.23 -6.89
CA GLY A 113 -3.88 -9.39 -6.91
C GLY A 113 -2.88 -9.38 -8.07
N ARG A 114 -2.65 -8.23 -8.73
CA ARG A 114 -1.61 -8.07 -9.76
C ARG A 114 -0.32 -7.56 -9.11
N GLY A 115 0.74 -8.34 -9.25
CA GLY A 115 2.09 -8.03 -8.76
C GLY A 115 2.84 -9.29 -8.36
N ASP A 116 4.08 -9.15 -7.93
CA ASP A 116 4.93 -10.27 -7.51
C ASP A 116 4.43 -10.99 -6.25
N TRP A 117 3.98 -12.23 -6.47
CA TRP A 117 3.72 -13.25 -5.46
C TRP A 117 4.84 -14.26 -5.50
N ILE A 118 5.21 -14.78 -4.33
CA ILE A 118 6.19 -15.84 -4.21
C ILE A 118 5.52 -17.09 -3.64
N VAL A 119 5.92 -18.21 -4.20
CA VAL A 119 5.62 -19.54 -3.71
C VAL A 119 6.93 -20.08 -3.17
N TRP A 120 6.98 -20.42 -1.89
CA TRP A 120 8.21 -20.75 -1.19
C TRP A 120 7.97 -21.79 -0.10
N ILE A 121 9.04 -22.44 0.35
CA ILE A 121 9.00 -23.43 1.42
C ILE A 121 9.45 -22.72 2.71
N PRO A 122 8.58 -22.58 3.72
CA PRO A 122 8.91 -21.87 4.95
C PRO A 122 9.98 -22.57 5.79
N GLU A 123 10.13 -23.89 5.67
CA GLU A 123 11.15 -24.63 6.41
C GLU A 123 12.58 -24.44 5.86
N THR A 124 12.72 -24.01 4.61
CA THR A 124 14.03 -23.93 3.91
C THR A 124 14.29 -22.57 3.28
N ASP A 125 13.39 -21.59 3.50
CA ASP A 125 13.41 -20.25 2.88
C ASP A 125 13.62 -20.25 1.36
N THR A 126 13.30 -21.37 0.70
CA THR A 126 13.62 -21.56 -0.71
C THR A 126 12.47 -21.09 -1.58
N VAL A 127 12.75 -20.17 -2.50
CA VAL A 127 11.77 -19.69 -3.47
C VAL A 127 11.59 -20.74 -4.55
N LEU A 128 10.36 -21.21 -4.69
CA LEU A 128 9.99 -22.14 -5.72
C LEU A 128 9.66 -21.40 -7.01
N ARG A 129 8.79 -20.38 -6.90
CA ARG A 129 8.27 -19.71 -8.08
C ARG A 129 7.82 -18.30 -7.74
N ARG A 130 7.96 -17.39 -8.70
CA ARG A 130 7.42 -16.04 -8.64
C ARG A 130 6.29 -15.91 -9.66
N GLU A 131 5.14 -15.46 -9.22
CA GLU A 131 3.93 -15.35 -10.03
C GLU A 131 3.36 -13.93 -10.01
N TRP A 132 2.79 -13.51 -11.13
CA TRP A 132 2.22 -12.16 -11.27
C TRP A 132 0.86 -12.01 -10.56
N SER A 133 0.27 -13.11 -10.12
CA SER A 133 -0.96 -13.05 -9.35
C SER A 133 -1.08 -14.15 -8.31
N ARG A 134 -1.77 -13.84 -7.22
CA ARG A 134 -2.08 -14.80 -6.16
C ARG A 134 -2.77 -16.05 -6.70
N ARG A 135 -3.68 -15.86 -7.67
CA ARG A 135 -4.44 -16.96 -8.28
C ARG A 135 -3.53 -17.89 -9.08
N ALA A 136 -2.58 -17.33 -9.83
CA ALA A 136 -1.59 -18.13 -10.55
C ALA A 136 -0.67 -18.88 -9.59
N ALA A 137 -0.24 -18.23 -8.49
CA ALA A 137 0.55 -18.86 -7.44
C ALA A 137 -0.18 -20.04 -6.78
N ILE A 138 -1.46 -19.85 -6.43
CA ILE A 138 -2.33 -20.90 -5.87
C ILE A 138 -2.50 -22.03 -6.88
N HIS A 139 -2.87 -21.72 -8.11
CA HIS A 139 -3.09 -22.72 -9.15
C HIS A 139 -1.83 -23.56 -9.41
N TRP A 140 -0.65 -22.93 -9.44
CA TRP A 140 0.62 -23.67 -9.55
C TRP A 140 0.87 -24.57 -8.34
N ALA A 141 0.69 -24.06 -7.13
CA ALA A 141 0.87 -24.84 -5.91
C ALA A 141 -0.07 -26.06 -5.84
N GLU A 142 -1.32 -25.90 -6.27
CA GLU A 142 -2.33 -26.97 -6.35
C GLU A 142 -2.02 -28.00 -7.43
N THR A 143 -1.44 -27.58 -8.56
CA THR A 143 -1.22 -28.45 -9.73
C THR A 143 0.11 -29.20 -9.67
N GLU A 144 1.18 -28.59 -9.13
CA GLU A 144 2.53 -29.17 -9.22
C GLU A 144 3.08 -29.79 -7.92
N ARG A 145 2.49 -29.50 -6.76
CA ARG A 145 3.02 -29.96 -5.47
C ARG A 145 1.98 -30.72 -4.65
N HIS A 146 1.61 -31.91 -5.11
CA HIS A 146 0.69 -32.83 -4.42
C HIS A 146 1.20 -33.41 -3.07
N GLY A 147 1.95 -32.67 -2.25
CA GLY A 147 2.39 -33.18 -0.94
C GLY A 147 3.31 -32.32 -0.08
N GLU A 148 3.88 -31.21 -0.56
CA GLU A 148 4.77 -30.36 0.25
C GLU A 148 4.02 -29.18 0.89
N ARG A 149 4.41 -28.81 2.13
CA ARG A 149 3.90 -27.62 2.82
C ARG A 149 4.48 -26.38 2.15
N VAL A 150 3.69 -25.73 1.31
CA VAL A 150 4.10 -24.54 0.58
C VAL A 150 3.41 -23.31 1.15
N ALA A 151 4.18 -22.24 1.35
CA ALA A 151 3.66 -20.92 1.68
C ALA A 151 3.51 -20.07 0.42
N ILE A 152 2.42 -19.31 0.36
CA ILE A 152 2.16 -18.33 -0.70
C ILE A 152 2.07 -16.97 -0.03
N SER A 153 3.03 -16.10 -0.33
CA SER A 153 3.08 -14.74 0.24
C SER A 153 3.35 -13.70 -0.84
N ALA A 154 3.09 -12.45 -0.50
CA ALA A 154 3.54 -11.34 -1.33
C ALA A 154 5.05 -11.16 -1.15
N LEU A 155 5.76 -10.82 -2.23
CA LEU A 155 7.21 -10.56 -2.17
C LEU A 155 7.56 -9.50 -1.10
N ASP A 156 6.72 -8.47 -0.99
CA ASP A 156 6.92 -7.35 -0.06
C ASP A 156 6.78 -7.75 1.42
N GLU A 157 6.18 -8.91 1.72
CA GLU A 157 5.99 -9.44 3.07
C GLU A 157 7.22 -10.21 3.56
N PHE A 158 8.02 -10.71 2.62
CA PHE A 158 9.26 -11.45 2.88
C PHE A 158 10.39 -10.89 1.99
N PRO A 159 10.87 -9.66 2.25
CA PRO A 159 11.86 -9.02 1.40
C PRO A 159 13.20 -9.75 1.38
N HIS A 160 13.55 -10.48 2.45
CA HIS A 160 14.75 -11.34 2.50
C HIS A 160 14.70 -12.50 1.49
N VAL A 161 13.49 -12.89 1.08
CA VAL A 161 13.24 -13.95 0.10
C VAL A 161 13.29 -13.39 -1.33
N ALA A 162 13.32 -12.07 -1.50
CA ALA A 162 13.34 -11.42 -2.82
C ALA A 162 14.67 -11.53 -3.56
N ASP A 163 15.77 -11.70 -2.82
CA ASP A 163 17.11 -11.86 -3.38
C ASP A 163 17.42 -13.31 -3.80
N VAL A 164 16.55 -14.25 -3.43
CA VAL A 164 16.69 -15.67 -3.75
C VAL A 164 16.09 -15.96 -5.12
N LEU A 165 16.90 -16.47 -6.04
CA LEU A 165 16.44 -16.84 -7.38
C LEU A 165 15.41 -17.99 -7.27
N PRO A 166 14.20 -17.85 -7.86
CA PRO A 166 13.22 -18.93 -7.83
C PRO A 166 13.75 -20.16 -8.56
N LEU A 167 13.50 -21.35 -8.01
CA LEU A 167 13.83 -22.63 -8.64
C LEU A 167 13.14 -22.80 -10.01
N TYR A 168 11.95 -22.22 -10.16
CA TYR A 168 11.16 -22.17 -11.39
C TYR A 168 10.91 -20.71 -11.79
N PRO A 169 11.86 -20.05 -12.47
CA PRO A 169 11.75 -18.63 -12.85
C PRO A 169 10.84 -18.39 -14.06
N TYR A 170 10.61 -19.42 -14.89
CA TYR A 170 9.86 -19.27 -16.14
C TYR A 170 8.43 -19.77 -16.00
N ARG A 171 7.47 -18.92 -16.39
CA ARG A 171 6.05 -19.23 -16.42
C ARG A 171 5.71 -20.45 -17.28
N ASP A 172 6.52 -20.66 -18.32
CA ASP A 172 6.28 -21.62 -19.42
C ASP A 172 6.94 -22.99 -19.21
N ARG A 173 7.50 -23.30 -18.04
CA ARG A 173 7.76 -24.70 -17.71
C ARG A 173 6.51 -25.26 -17.02
N PRO A 174 5.68 -26.07 -17.73
CA PRO A 174 4.87 -27.03 -17.01
C PRO A 174 5.87 -27.91 -16.27
N GLY A 175 5.55 -28.26 -15.03
CA GLY A 175 6.33 -29.16 -14.21
C GLY A 175 6.86 -30.30 -15.04
N ILE A 176 8.06 -30.74 -14.71
CA ILE A 176 8.53 -32.05 -15.13
C ILE A 176 7.56 -33.02 -14.49
N ALA A 177 6.40 -33.24 -15.13
CA ALA A 177 5.66 -34.45 -15.06
C ALA A 177 6.73 -35.47 -15.36
N ALA A 178 7.17 -36.18 -14.32
CA ALA A 178 8.04 -37.32 -14.47
C ALA A 178 7.37 -38.17 -15.54
N ARG A 179 7.91 -38.13 -16.76
CA ARG A 179 7.74 -39.21 -17.70
C ARG A 179 8.21 -40.40 -16.89
N ARG A 180 7.28 -41.23 -16.42
CA ARG A 180 7.62 -42.65 -16.25
C ARG A 180 8.34 -43.03 -17.55
N PRO A 181 9.54 -43.59 -17.49
CA PRO A 181 10.14 -44.11 -18.70
C PRO A 181 9.13 -45.13 -19.26
N VAL A 182 8.52 -44.78 -20.39
CA VAL A 182 7.81 -45.74 -21.22
C VAL A 182 8.92 -46.52 -21.89
N GLY A 183 9.12 -47.75 -21.42
CA GLY A 183 10.10 -48.69 -21.92
C GLY A 183 11.21 -48.95 -20.90
N GLN A 184 11.05 -50.01 -20.11
CA GLN A 184 11.79 -51.25 -20.36
C GLN A 184 10.85 -52.43 -20.13
N GLU A 185 10.85 -53.31 -21.13
CA GLU A 185 10.38 -54.71 -21.25
C GLU A 185 9.51 -55.32 -20.14
#